data_AF-A0A6C0LVP1-F1
#
_entry.id   AF-A0A6C0LVP1-F1
#
_cell.length_a   1.000
_cell.length_b   1.000
_cell.length_c   1.000
_cell.angle_alpha   90.00
_cell.angle_beta   90.00
_cell.angle_gamma   90.00
#
_symmetry.space_group_name_H-M   'P 1'
#
loop_
_entity.id
_entity.type
_entity.pdbx_description
1 polymer ?
#
loop_
_entity_poly.entity_id
_entity_poly.type
_entity_poly.pdbx_seq_one_letter_code
_entity_poly.pdbx_strand_id
1 'polypeptide(L)'
;MLFIPSLLLLSSLTSVVSQSTLYVYAYSWTPGFCNDQNYPGCTSPESYWTTNLTIHGMWPQYNTTGYPSSCSNEPFDTSVPELIGTSDMIQYWPNVKEEESSSSYDSFWEHEWSKHGTCTGLSQYDYFNNAIKLTFSIPTPDILYNSIGQNVSANDLRTSFGGSEYVALQCSNQHLTGVYTCWNQDHGIPTYQIKCPASVSNEDTCKVNDQIIIMDL
;
A
#
# COMPACT_ATOMS: atom_id res chain seq x y z
N MET A 1 -40.07 32.41 -49.02
CA MET A 1 -39.77 31.13 -48.33
C MET A 1 -38.26 31.09 -48.15
N LEU A 2 -37.75 31.76 -47.11
CA LEU A 2 -37.20 31.17 -45.87
C LEU A 2 -35.89 30.39 -46.09
N PHE A 3 -34.78 31.10 -45.91
CA PHE A 3 -33.43 30.55 -45.76
C PHE A 3 -33.30 29.94 -44.35
N ILE A 4 -32.92 28.66 -44.26
CA ILE A 4 -32.61 27.99 -42.98
C ILE A 4 -31.08 28.04 -42.81
N PRO A 5 -30.53 28.74 -41.80
CA PRO A 5 -29.10 28.68 -41.53
C PRO A 5 -28.79 27.33 -40.87
N SER A 6 -27.89 26.54 -41.48
CA SER A 6 -27.35 25.34 -40.84
C SER A 6 -26.55 25.74 -39.61
N LEU A 7 -27.08 25.40 -38.44
CA LEU A 7 -26.41 25.57 -37.15
C LEU A 7 -25.34 24.48 -37.02
N LEU A 8 -24.07 24.84 -37.20
CA LEU A 8 -22.94 23.97 -36.89
C LEU A 8 -22.89 23.76 -35.37
N LEU A 9 -23.25 22.56 -34.91
CA LEU A 9 -23.01 22.12 -33.55
C LEU A 9 -21.50 21.90 -33.35
N LEU A 10 -20.81 22.86 -32.72
CA LEU A 10 -19.50 22.60 -32.15
C LEU A 10 -19.68 21.68 -30.93
N SER A 11 -19.43 20.39 -31.11
CA SER A 11 -19.25 19.47 -30.00
C SER A 11 -17.98 19.86 -29.25
N SER A 12 -18.12 20.48 -28.09
CA SER A 12 -17.02 20.70 -27.16
C SER A 12 -16.47 19.35 -26.71
N LEU A 13 -15.31 18.96 -27.25
CA LEU A 13 -14.51 17.85 -26.74
C LEU A 13 -14.03 18.26 -25.34
N THR A 14 -14.75 17.84 -24.31
CA THR A 14 -14.20 17.84 -22.95
C THR A 14 -13.08 16.81 -22.93
N SER A 15 -11.84 17.27 -23.07
CA SER A 15 -10.68 16.45 -22.76
C SER A 15 -10.83 15.97 -21.32
N VAL A 16 -11.08 14.67 -21.13
CA VAL A 16 -10.96 14.04 -19.82
C VAL A 16 -9.49 14.16 -19.47
N VAL A 17 -9.14 15.16 -18.65
CA VAL A 17 -7.79 15.24 -18.10
C VAL A 17 -7.66 14.05 -17.16
N SER A 18 -7.04 12.98 -17.66
CA SER A 18 -6.65 11.87 -16.80
C SER A 18 -5.72 12.45 -15.74
N GLN A 19 -6.15 12.42 -14.48
CA GLN A 19 -5.31 12.88 -13.38
C GLN A 19 -4.09 11.97 -13.31
N SER A 20 -2.89 12.57 -13.27
CA SER A 20 -1.66 11.80 -13.07
C SER A 20 -1.75 11.06 -11.74
N THR A 21 -1.52 9.74 -11.79
CA THR A 21 -1.49 8.89 -10.61
C THR A 21 -0.06 8.54 -10.22
N LEU A 22 0.15 8.38 -8.92
CA LEU A 22 1.34 7.79 -8.30
C LEU A 22 0.90 6.57 -7.47
N TYR A 23 1.86 5.83 -6.90
CA TYR A 23 1.53 4.79 -5.92
C TYR A 23 1.82 5.24 -4.50
N VAL A 24 0.86 5.03 -3.60
CA VAL A 24 1.13 4.87 -2.17
C VAL A 24 1.36 3.39 -1.94
N TYR A 25 2.56 3.04 -1.51
CA TYR A 25 2.89 1.69 -1.10
C TYR A 25 2.84 1.62 0.43
N ALA A 26 1.84 0.89 0.91
CA ALA A 26 1.50 0.76 2.30
C ALA A 26 2.10 -0.53 2.86
N TYR A 27 2.94 -0.39 3.88
CA TYR A 27 3.49 -1.47 4.68
C TYR A 27 2.72 -1.61 5.99
N SER A 28 2.63 -2.82 6.50
CA SER A 28 2.20 -3.14 7.86
C SER A 28 3.38 -3.59 8.73
N TRP A 29 3.42 -3.12 9.97
CA TRP A 29 4.25 -3.67 11.03
C TRP A 29 3.40 -4.60 11.89
N THR A 30 3.47 -5.90 11.61
CA THR A 30 2.59 -6.90 12.23
C THR A 30 2.58 -6.84 13.76
N PRO A 31 3.73 -6.70 14.46
CA PRO A 31 3.70 -6.56 15.92
C PRO A 31 2.85 -5.41 16.44
N GLY A 32 2.92 -4.24 15.80
CA GLY A 32 2.10 -3.10 16.19
C GLY A 32 0.64 -3.25 15.78
N PHE A 33 0.37 -3.82 14.61
CA PHE A 33 -0.99 -4.16 14.16
C PHE A 33 -1.67 -5.15 15.12
N CYS A 34 -0.91 -6.11 15.62
CA CYS A 34 -1.38 -7.15 16.52
C CYS A 34 -1.49 -6.72 17.98
N ASN A 35 -1.08 -5.50 18.34
CA ASN A 35 -1.22 -5.00 19.70
C ASN A 35 -2.70 -5.05 20.14
N ASP A 36 -2.98 -5.79 21.21
CA ASP A 36 -4.31 -6.08 21.74
C ASP A 36 -5.25 -6.81 20.74
N GLN A 37 -4.70 -7.49 19.73
CA GLN A 37 -5.44 -8.34 18.79
C GLN A 37 -5.11 -9.81 19.01
N ASN A 38 -6.11 -10.68 18.80
CA ASN A 38 -5.95 -12.15 18.89
C ASN A 38 -6.27 -12.82 17.54
N TYR A 39 -5.90 -12.18 16.44
CA TYR A 39 -6.05 -12.78 15.12
C TYR A 39 -5.12 -14.00 14.95
N PRO A 40 -5.47 -14.99 14.12
CA PRO A 40 -4.63 -16.13 13.77
C PRO A 40 -3.14 -15.79 13.58
N GLY A 41 -2.83 -14.90 12.63
CA GLY A 41 -1.46 -14.49 12.31
C GLY A 41 -0.80 -13.63 13.39
N CYS A 42 -1.55 -13.13 14.38
CA CYS A 42 -0.97 -12.52 15.58
C CYS A 42 -0.56 -13.57 16.62
N THR A 43 -1.30 -14.67 16.71
CA THR A 43 -1.04 -15.76 17.67
C THR A 43 -0.02 -16.78 17.17
N SER A 44 0.09 -16.95 15.86
CA SER A 44 1.03 -17.86 15.20
C SER A 44 1.64 -17.20 13.96
N PRO A 45 2.43 -16.12 14.12
CA PRO A 45 3.04 -15.42 12.99
C PRO A 45 4.13 -16.26 12.32
N GLU A 46 4.29 -16.11 11.00
CA GLU A 46 5.53 -16.53 10.35
C GLU A 46 6.72 -15.73 10.88
N SER A 47 7.91 -16.34 10.86
CA SER A 47 9.15 -15.69 11.33
C SER A 47 9.49 -14.40 10.57
N TYR A 48 9.03 -14.25 9.32
CA TYR A 48 9.24 -13.01 8.56
C TYR A 48 8.41 -11.87 9.14
N TRP A 49 7.14 -12.13 9.51
CA TRP A 49 6.22 -11.10 9.97
C TRP A 49 6.60 -10.49 11.33
N THR A 50 7.41 -11.18 12.13
CA THR A 50 7.85 -10.71 13.46
C THR A 50 8.97 -9.68 13.39
N THR A 51 9.72 -9.64 12.28
CA THR A 51 10.93 -8.81 12.16
C THR A 51 10.95 -7.95 10.89
N ASN A 52 10.05 -8.21 9.94
CA ASN A 52 9.97 -7.50 8.68
C ASN A 52 8.62 -6.80 8.50
N LEU A 53 8.66 -5.69 7.79
CA LEU A 53 7.48 -5.08 7.20
C LEU A 53 6.88 -6.03 6.17
N THR A 54 5.55 -6.12 6.19
CA THR A 54 4.75 -6.83 5.20
C THR A 54 3.92 -5.84 4.39
N ILE A 55 3.40 -6.28 3.26
CA ILE A 55 2.59 -5.48 2.37
C ILE A 55 1.19 -5.37 2.96
N HIS A 56 0.72 -4.14 3.10
CA HIS A 56 -0.68 -3.85 3.25
C HIS A 56 -1.32 -3.62 1.88
N GLY A 57 -0.71 -2.78 1.04
CA GLY A 57 -1.15 -2.63 -0.34
C GLY A 57 -0.34 -1.68 -1.22
N MET A 58 -0.63 -1.72 -2.54
CA MET A 58 -0.06 -0.86 -3.56
C MET A 58 -1.17 -0.04 -4.22
N TRP A 59 -1.37 1.18 -3.77
CA TRP A 59 -2.59 1.94 -4.08
C TRP A 59 -2.33 3.06 -5.08
N PRO A 60 -3.01 3.07 -6.24
CA PRO A 60 -3.02 4.25 -7.08
C PRO A 60 -3.60 5.44 -6.30
N GLN A 61 -2.92 6.57 -6.35
CA GLN A 61 -3.30 7.81 -5.67
C GLN A 61 -3.22 8.96 -6.68
N TYR A 62 -4.18 9.87 -6.67
CA TYR A 62 -4.07 11.08 -7.49
C TYR A 62 -2.96 11.97 -6.94
N ASN A 63 -2.20 12.62 -7.83
CA ASN A 63 -1.18 13.58 -7.42
C ASN A 63 -1.72 14.78 -6.61
N THR A 64 -3.03 15.02 -6.65
CA THR A 64 -3.73 16.07 -5.91
C THR A 64 -4.32 15.55 -4.59
N THR A 65 -5.53 14.99 -4.61
CA THR A 65 -6.25 14.55 -3.42
C THR A 65 -7.18 13.39 -3.78
N GLY A 66 -7.23 12.39 -2.89
CA GLY A 66 -8.03 11.18 -3.08
C GLY A 66 -7.36 10.16 -4.01
N TYR A 67 -8.07 9.07 -4.25
CA TYR A 67 -7.62 7.95 -5.06
C TYR A 67 -8.76 7.40 -5.92
N PRO A 68 -8.46 6.79 -7.07
CA PRO A 68 -9.41 5.95 -7.77
C PRO A 68 -9.68 4.67 -6.95
N SER A 69 -10.92 4.19 -6.93
CA SER A 69 -11.30 2.97 -6.22
C SER A 69 -12.38 2.19 -6.96
N SER A 70 -12.32 0.86 -6.92
CA SER A 70 -13.33 -0.03 -7.50
C SER A 70 -13.64 0.31 -8.97
N CYS A 71 -12.59 0.44 -9.77
CA CYS A 71 -12.66 0.96 -11.14
C CYS A 71 -13.27 -0.05 -12.13
N SER A 72 -13.31 -1.33 -11.78
CA SER A 72 -14.00 -2.38 -12.52
C SER A 72 -14.63 -3.39 -11.56
N ASN A 73 -15.51 -4.24 -12.08
CA ASN A 73 -16.07 -5.38 -11.36
C ASN A 73 -15.35 -6.69 -11.73
N GLU A 74 -14.09 -6.62 -12.18
CA GLU A 74 -13.31 -7.81 -12.50
C GLU A 74 -13.12 -8.64 -11.22
N PRO A 75 -13.62 -9.89 -11.18
CA PRO A 75 -13.48 -10.73 -10.01
C PRO A 75 -12.01 -11.10 -9.80
N PHE A 76 -11.62 -11.26 -8.54
CA PHE A 76 -10.30 -11.79 -8.20
C PHE A 76 -10.16 -13.22 -8.74
N ASP A 77 -9.04 -13.50 -9.41
CA ASP A 77 -8.68 -14.82 -9.90
C ASP A 77 -7.86 -15.55 -8.84
N THR A 78 -8.48 -16.53 -8.18
CA THR A 78 -7.88 -17.31 -7.10
C THR A 78 -6.69 -18.17 -7.53
N SER A 79 -6.39 -18.28 -8.83
CA SER A 79 -5.17 -18.93 -9.32
C SER A 79 -3.93 -18.03 -9.27
N VAL A 80 -4.12 -16.71 -9.15
CA VAL A 80 -3.02 -15.72 -9.16
C VAL A 80 -1.99 -15.95 -8.05
N PRO A 81 -2.38 -16.25 -6.79
CA PRO A 81 -1.40 -16.54 -5.75
C PRO A 81 -0.51 -17.75 -6.08
N GLU A 82 -1.07 -18.81 -6.67
CA GLU A 82 -0.29 -19.99 -7.09
C GLU A 82 0.67 -19.64 -8.24
N LEU A 83 0.24 -18.82 -9.21
CA LEU A 83 1.07 -18.39 -10.33
C LEU A 83 2.27 -17.53 -9.91
N ILE A 84 2.12 -16.74 -8.84
CA ILE A 84 3.20 -15.93 -8.26
C ILE A 84 4.09 -16.81 -7.36
N GLY A 85 3.47 -17.70 -6.59
CA GLY A 85 4.07 -18.47 -5.53
C GLY A 85 3.35 -18.18 -4.23
N THR A 86 2.50 -19.12 -3.77
CA THR A 86 1.67 -18.93 -2.58
C THR A 86 2.51 -18.62 -1.33
N SER A 87 3.69 -19.21 -1.20
CA SER A 87 4.63 -18.90 -0.11
C SER A 87 5.09 -17.45 -0.14
N ASP A 88 5.35 -16.89 -1.32
CA ASP A 88 5.77 -15.49 -1.45
C ASP A 88 4.60 -14.54 -1.14
N MET A 89 3.39 -14.88 -1.60
CA MET A 89 2.18 -14.13 -1.26
C MET A 89 1.90 -14.11 0.24
N ILE A 90 2.02 -15.25 0.92
CA ILE A 90 1.85 -15.38 2.38
C ILE A 90 2.97 -14.64 3.11
N GLN A 91 4.23 -14.86 2.75
CA GLN A 91 5.37 -14.27 3.44
C GLN A 91 5.37 -12.74 3.34
N TYR A 92 5.12 -12.19 2.14
CA TYR A 92 5.24 -10.75 1.90
C TYR A 92 3.92 -10.00 2.06
N TRP A 93 2.76 -10.58 1.72
CA TRP A 93 1.46 -9.92 1.76
C TRP A 93 0.42 -10.73 2.57
N PRO A 94 0.67 -11.05 3.84
CA PRO A 94 -0.17 -11.95 4.62
C PRO A 94 -1.56 -11.40 4.91
N ASN A 95 -2.54 -12.29 4.98
CA ASN A 95 -3.79 -12.02 5.68
C ASN A 95 -3.65 -12.44 7.15
N VAL A 96 -3.13 -11.53 7.98
CA VAL A 96 -2.90 -11.77 9.42
C VAL A 96 -4.21 -12.11 10.18
N LYS A 97 -5.37 -11.79 9.62
CA LYS A 97 -6.69 -12.02 10.25
C LYS A 97 -7.23 -13.44 10.06
N GLU A 98 -6.67 -14.21 9.15
CA GLU A 98 -7.14 -15.55 8.79
C GLU A 98 -6.04 -16.58 9.01
N GLU A 99 -6.41 -17.80 9.36
CA GLU A 99 -5.50 -18.94 9.35
C GLU A 99 -5.08 -19.23 7.90
N GLU A 100 -3.81 -19.56 7.63
CA GLU A 100 -3.32 -19.85 6.26
C GLU A 100 -4.10 -20.96 5.55
N SER A 101 -4.58 -21.95 6.32
CA SER A 101 -5.42 -23.04 5.79
C SER A 101 -6.88 -22.65 5.53
N SER A 102 -7.30 -21.43 5.90
CA SER A 102 -8.66 -20.93 5.73
C SER A 102 -8.97 -20.71 4.25
N SER A 103 -10.16 -21.13 3.81
CA SER A 103 -10.67 -20.78 2.48
C SER A 103 -10.88 -19.27 2.30
N SER A 104 -10.87 -18.50 3.40
CA SER A 104 -11.01 -17.05 3.39
C SER A 104 -9.67 -16.32 3.40
N TYR A 105 -8.53 -17.02 3.38
CA TYR A 105 -7.21 -16.38 3.48
C TYR A 105 -7.00 -15.36 2.35
N ASP A 106 -7.38 -15.71 1.13
CA ASP A 106 -7.29 -14.85 -0.06
C ASP A 106 -8.19 -13.61 -0.01
N SER A 107 -9.12 -13.50 0.94
CA SER A 107 -10.08 -12.39 1.03
C SER A 107 -9.40 -11.02 1.15
N PHE A 108 -8.19 -10.96 1.73
CA PHE A 108 -7.44 -9.71 1.78
C PHE A 108 -6.88 -9.34 0.40
N TRP A 109 -6.35 -10.30 -0.35
CA TRP A 109 -5.90 -10.07 -1.73
C TRP A 109 -7.07 -9.69 -2.65
N GLU A 110 -8.20 -10.36 -2.51
CA GLU A 110 -9.43 -10.00 -3.23
C GLU A 110 -9.87 -8.55 -2.92
N HIS A 111 -9.80 -8.12 -1.66
CA HIS A 111 -10.10 -6.74 -1.28
C HIS A 111 -9.16 -5.75 -1.95
N GLU A 112 -7.85 -5.99 -1.86
CA GLU A 112 -6.83 -5.10 -2.42
C GLU A 112 -6.92 -5.04 -3.96
N TRP A 113 -7.22 -6.16 -4.62
CA TRP A 113 -7.50 -6.18 -6.05
C TRP A 113 -8.76 -5.37 -6.39
N SER A 114 -9.90 -5.75 -5.82
CA SER A 114 -11.20 -5.17 -6.18
C SER A 114 -11.24 -3.67 -5.94
N LYS A 115 -10.65 -3.20 -4.83
CA LYS A 115 -10.66 -1.79 -4.45
C LYS A 115 -9.56 -0.98 -5.14
N HIS A 116 -8.34 -1.51 -5.26
CA HIS A 116 -7.17 -0.74 -5.71
C HIS A 116 -6.58 -1.27 -7.02
N GLY A 117 -6.37 -2.58 -7.14
CA GLY A 117 -5.78 -3.21 -8.32
C GLY A 117 -6.54 -2.94 -9.62
N THR A 118 -7.88 -2.96 -9.58
CA THR A 118 -8.75 -2.67 -10.74
C THR A 118 -8.53 -1.27 -11.36
N CYS A 119 -7.90 -0.36 -10.62
CA CYS A 119 -7.63 1.02 -11.05
C CYS A 119 -6.25 1.23 -11.69
N THR A 120 -5.44 0.17 -11.81
CA THR A 120 -4.04 0.26 -12.26
C THR A 120 -3.87 0.09 -13.77
N GLY A 121 -4.81 -0.61 -14.42
CA GLY A 121 -4.68 -1.08 -15.79
C GLY A 121 -3.74 -2.28 -15.97
N LEU A 122 -3.18 -2.82 -14.88
CA LEU A 122 -2.37 -4.04 -14.87
C LEU A 122 -3.25 -5.30 -14.87
N SER A 123 -2.67 -6.43 -15.27
CA SER A 123 -3.23 -7.73 -14.93
C SER A 123 -3.14 -7.98 -13.42
N GLN A 124 -3.97 -8.88 -12.88
CA GLN A 124 -3.88 -9.28 -11.47
C GLN A 124 -2.48 -9.81 -11.13
N TYR A 125 -1.94 -10.69 -11.97
CA TYR A 125 -0.58 -11.20 -11.82
C TYR A 125 0.45 -10.06 -11.73
N ASP A 126 0.42 -9.10 -12.66
CA ASP A 126 1.37 -8.00 -12.65
C ASP A 126 1.18 -7.06 -11.45
N TYR A 127 -0.06 -6.82 -11.01
CA TYR A 127 -0.34 -6.01 -9.84
C TYR A 127 0.33 -6.58 -8.57
N PHE A 128 0.04 -7.84 -8.25
CA PHE A 128 0.59 -8.50 -7.06
C PHE A 128 2.10 -8.75 -7.18
N ASN A 129 2.58 -9.19 -8.34
CA ASN A 129 4.00 -9.44 -8.56
C ASN A 129 4.85 -8.15 -8.49
N ASN A 130 4.35 -7.02 -9.02
CA ASN A 130 5.07 -5.75 -8.90
C ASN A 130 5.06 -5.23 -7.45
N ALA A 131 3.96 -5.39 -6.72
CA ALA A 131 3.93 -5.07 -5.30
C ALA A 131 4.98 -5.89 -4.52
N ILE A 132 5.03 -7.21 -4.69
CA ILE A 132 6.06 -8.06 -4.06
C ILE A 132 7.47 -7.59 -4.44
N LYS A 133 7.73 -7.32 -5.72
CA LYS A 133 9.05 -6.80 -6.17
C LYS A 133 9.41 -5.47 -5.51
N LEU A 134 8.43 -4.61 -5.26
CA LEU A 134 8.64 -3.31 -4.64
C LEU A 134 9.15 -3.43 -3.19
N THR A 135 8.81 -4.51 -2.48
CA THR A 135 9.32 -4.81 -1.13
C THR A 135 10.86 -4.86 -1.07
N PHE A 136 11.52 -5.25 -2.17
CA PHE A 136 12.97 -5.33 -2.24
C PHE A 136 13.63 -3.99 -2.57
N SER A 137 12.86 -2.99 -3.00
CA SER A 137 13.38 -1.66 -3.33
C SER A 137 13.58 -0.80 -2.08
N ILE A 138 12.74 -1.00 -1.06
CA ILE A 138 12.94 -0.47 0.29
C ILE A 138 12.70 -1.62 1.28
N PRO A 139 13.73 -2.44 1.57
CA PRO A 139 13.60 -3.50 2.56
C PRO A 139 13.33 -2.91 3.95
N THR A 140 12.94 -3.77 4.89
CA THR A 140 12.77 -3.35 6.29
C THR A 140 14.07 -2.73 6.83
N PRO A 141 14.06 -1.46 7.25
CA PRO A 141 15.29 -0.82 7.68
C PRO A 141 15.85 -1.41 8.97
N ASP A 142 17.18 -1.37 9.11
CA ASP A 142 17.92 -1.86 10.28
C ASP A 142 17.42 -1.29 11.60
N ILE A 143 17.02 -0.02 11.61
CA ILE A 143 16.49 0.63 12.80
C ILE A 143 15.19 -0.01 13.30
N LEU A 144 14.41 -0.66 12.43
CA LEU A 144 13.16 -1.28 12.83
C LEU A 144 13.44 -2.61 13.54
N TYR A 145 14.10 -3.55 12.86
CA TYR A 145 14.31 -4.88 13.43
C TYR A 145 15.31 -4.89 14.61
N ASN A 146 16.29 -3.97 14.64
CA ASN A 146 17.22 -3.87 15.78
C ASN A 146 16.60 -3.19 17.01
N SER A 147 15.46 -2.52 16.86
CA SER A 147 14.78 -1.81 17.95
C SER A 147 13.48 -2.46 18.38
N ILE A 148 13.21 -3.70 17.98
CA ILE A 148 12.10 -4.50 18.50
C ILE A 148 12.15 -4.51 20.04
N GLY A 149 11.01 -4.20 20.67
CA GLY A 149 10.86 -4.03 22.12
C GLY A 149 11.39 -2.71 22.68
N GLN A 150 11.79 -1.77 21.81
CA GLN A 150 12.42 -0.50 22.20
C GLN A 150 11.74 0.71 21.55
N ASN A 151 12.17 1.90 21.98
CA ASN A 151 11.71 3.17 21.44
C ASN A 151 12.69 3.72 20.41
N VAL A 152 12.16 4.29 19.34
CA VAL A 152 12.92 4.92 18.26
C VAL A 152 12.43 6.35 18.04
N SER A 153 13.35 7.27 17.74
CA SER A 153 12.99 8.62 17.30
C SER A 153 12.20 8.58 16.00
N ALA A 154 11.04 9.25 15.98
CA ALA A 154 10.24 9.36 14.76
C ALA A 154 11.04 9.95 13.57
N ASN A 155 11.98 10.87 13.83
CA ASN A 155 12.81 11.46 12.78
C ASN A 155 13.88 10.49 12.26
N ASP A 156 14.44 9.65 13.12
CA ASP A 156 15.43 8.66 12.72
C ASP A 156 14.75 7.58 11.87
N LEU A 157 13.54 7.16 12.26
CA LEU A 157 12.72 6.23 11.46
C LEU A 157 12.34 6.84 10.11
N ARG A 158 11.94 8.11 10.04
CA ARG A 158 11.70 8.76 8.73
C ARG A 158 12.94 8.82 7.87
N THR A 159 14.10 9.09 8.48
CA THR A 159 15.39 9.14 7.78
C THR A 159 15.74 7.80 7.16
N SER A 160 15.43 6.68 7.82
CA SER A 160 15.65 5.35 7.26
C SER A 160 14.80 5.01 6.03
N PHE A 161 13.73 5.80 5.76
CA PHE A 161 12.89 5.69 4.56
C PHE A 161 13.17 6.81 3.53
N GLY A 162 14.30 7.51 3.64
CA GLY A 162 14.69 8.59 2.72
C GLY A 162 14.36 10.01 3.21
N GLY A 163 13.79 10.15 4.41
CA GLY A 163 13.48 11.43 5.05
C GLY A 163 11.98 11.75 5.09
N SER A 164 11.62 12.78 5.86
CA SER A 164 10.22 13.10 6.18
C SER A 164 9.33 13.51 5.00
N GLU A 165 9.92 13.84 3.85
CA GLU A 165 9.15 14.15 2.64
C GLU A 165 8.77 12.90 1.84
N TYR A 166 9.34 11.73 2.16
CA TYR A 166 9.21 10.50 1.37
C TYR A 166 8.38 9.41 2.04
N VAL A 167 7.95 9.64 3.27
CA VAL A 167 7.29 8.66 4.12
C VAL A 167 6.25 9.30 5.02
N ALA A 168 5.14 8.62 5.23
CA ALA A 168 4.17 8.91 6.29
C ALA A 168 4.10 7.71 7.24
N LEU A 169 4.47 7.92 8.49
CA LEU A 169 4.45 6.86 9.50
C LEU A 169 3.04 6.68 10.08
N GLN A 170 2.64 5.42 10.30
CA GLN A 170 1.35 5.09 10.90
C GLN A 170 1.56 4.59 12.33
N CYS A 171 0.99 5.31 13.30
CA CYS A 171 1.07 5.01 14.72
C CYS A 171 -0.31 4.87 15.36
N SER A 172 -0.45 3.91 16.26
CA SER A 172 -1.57 3.81 17.21
C SER A 172 -1.00 3.80 18.63
N ASN A 173 -1.40 4.75 19.48
CA ASN A 173 -0.87 4.88 20.85
C ASN A 173 0.67 4.92 20.93
N GLN A 174 1.34 5.57 19.98
CA GLN A 174 2.82 5.60 19.79
C GLN A 174 3.44 4.28 19.30
N HIS A 175 2.66 3.22 19.08
CA HIS A 175 3.16 1.98 18.49
C HIS A 175 3.14 2.11 16.97
N LEU A 176 4.26 1.79 16.30
CA LEU A 176 4.28 1.76 14.84
C LEU A 176 3.35 0.63 14.36
N THR A 177 2.36 0.94 13.52
CA THR A 177 1.46 -0.07 12.92
C THR A 177 1.68 -0.23 11.42
N GLY A 178 2.28 0.76 10.77
CA GLY A 178 2.53 0.73 9.34
C GLY A 178 3.35 1.93 8.85
N VAL A 179 3.68 1.90 7.56
CA VAL A 179 4.51 2.91 6.89
C VAL A 179 3.99 3.10 5.48
N TYR A 180 3.78 4.35 5.06
CA TYR A 180 3.42 4.67 3.68
C TYR A 180 4.59 5.32 2.96
N THR A 181 4.95 4.80 1.79
CA THR A 181 5.96 5.40 0.89
C THR A 181 5.33 5.74 -0.44
N CYS A 182 5.88 6.72 -1.16
CA CYS A 182 5.30 7.18 -2.42
C CYS A 182 6.22 6.88 -3.59
N TRP A 183 5.64 6.45 -4.71
CA TRP A 183 6.37 5.94 -5.87
C TRP A 183 5.85 6.52 -7.16
N ASN A 184 6.76 6.90 -8.05
CA ASN A 184 6.42 7.19 -9.43
C ASN A 184 6.03 5.90 -10.16
N GLN A 185 5.27 6.02 -11.23
CA GLN A 185 4.88 4.88 -12.07
C GLN A 185 4.99 5.20 -13.56
N ASP A 186 5.21 4.16 -14.35
CA ASP A 186 5.17 4.19 -15.81
C ASP A 186 4.22 3.10 -16.30
N HIS A 187 3.13 3.49 -16.98
CA HIS A 187 2.09 2.58 -17.47
C HIS A 187 1.57 1.60 -16.41
N GLY A 188 1.37 2.07 -15.17
CA GLY A 188 0.90 1.29 -14.04
C GLY A 188 2.01 0.54 -13.29
N ILE A 189 3.25 0.52 -13.76
CA ILE A 189 4.35 -0.19 -13.11
C ILE A 189 5.10 0.77 -12.18
N PRO A 190 5.26 0.47 -10.88
CA PRO A 190 6.04 1.31 -9.97
C PRO A 190 7.52 1.36 -10.38
N THR A 191 8.16 2.52 -10.21
CA THR A 191 9.52 2.77 -10.70
C THR A 191 10.48 3.17 -9.57
N TYR A 192 10.47 4.44 -9.15
CA TYR A 192 11.37 4.96 -8.12
C TYR A 192 10.59 5.76 -7.08
N GLN A 193 11.14 5.81 -5.87
CA GLN A 193 10.56 6.55 -4.75
C GLN A 193 10.53 8.05 -5.08
N ILE A 194 9.44 8.70 -4.72
CA ILE A 194 9.23 10.14 -4.86
C ILE A 194 8.75 10.74 -3.54
N LYS A 195 8.81 12.07 -3.45
CA LYS A 195 8.20 12.78 -2.33
C LYS A 195 6.70 12.50 -2.30
N CYS A 196 6.16 12.26 -1.11
CA CYS A 196 4.74 12.07 -0.91
C CYS A 196 3.99 13.40 -1.13
N PRO A 197 2.84 13.38 -1.83
CA PRO A 197 2.00 14.56 -1.93
C PRO A 197 1.44 14.92 -0.55
N ALA A 198 1.00 16.17 -0.39
CA ALA A 198 0.44 16.66 0.86
C ALA A 198 -0.72 15.79 1.39
N SER A 199 -1.51 15.21 0.49
CA SER A 199 -2.61 14.32 0.89
C SER A 199 -2.12 13.11 1.68
N VAL A 200 -0.96 12.55 1.34
CA VAL A 200 -0.38 11.37 2.01
C VAL A 200 0.46 11.78 3.21
N SER A 201 1.25 12.85 3.11
CA SER A 201 2.05 13.31 4.25
C SER A 201 1.17 13.76 5.44
N ASN A 202 -0.05 14.24 5.16
CA ASN A 202 -1.02 14.61 6.20
C ASN A 202 -1.68 13.39 6.88
N GLU A 203 -1.48 12.18 6.35
CA GLU A 203 -1.89 10.92 6.98
C GLU A 203 -0.83 10.39 7.95
N ASP A 204 0.32 11.06 8.10
CA ASP A 204 1.31 10.70 9.12
C ASP A 204 0.74 10.93 10.53
N THR A 205 0.65 9.86 11.29
CA THR A 205 0.04 9.86 12.64
C THR A 205 1.07 9.82 13.77
N CYS A 206 2.36 9.68 13.46
CA CYS A 206 3.44 9.71 14.44
C CYS A 206 3.97 11.15 14.57
N LYS A 207 3.98 11.78 15.74
CA LYS A 207 4.41 13.20 15.81
C LYS A 207 5.93 13.31 15.66
N VAL A 208 6.40 14.47 15.18
CA VAL A 208 7.82 14.74 14.88
C VAL A 208 8.74 14.54 16.09
N ASN A 209 8.25 14.80 17.30
CA ASN A 209 9.04 14.68 18.53
C ASN A 209 8.70 13.41 19.34
N ASP A 210 7.90 12.49 18.77
CA ASP A 210 7.53 11.26 19.46
C ASP A 210 8.71 10.29 19.50
N GLN A 211 8.71 9.50 20.58
CA GLN A 211 9.41 8.23 20.64
C GLN A 211 8.40 7.15 20.24
N ILE A 212 8.66 6.49 19.12
CA ILE A 212 7.81 5.43 18.56
C ILE A 212 8.22 4.11 19.19
N ILE A 213 7.25 3.37 19.71
CA ILE A 213 7.45 2.04 20.26
C ILE A 213 7.41 1.04 19.10
N ILE A 214 8.49 0.28 18.94
CA ILE A 214 8.56 -0.83 17.98
C ILE A 214 8.20 -2.10 18.74
N MET A 215 6.94 -2.50 18.61
CA MET A 215 6.39 -3.67 19.31
C MET A 215 7.06 -4.98 18.88
N ASP A 216 7.07 -5.96 19.78
CA ASP A 216 7.28 -7.38 19.51
C ASP A 216 5.94 -8.14 19.44
N LEU A 217 5.98 -9.38 18.93
CA LEU A 217 4.85 -10.33 18.91
C LEU A 217 5.02 -11.38 20.02
#